data_AF-A0A7Y5W4Y1-F1
#
_entry.id   AF-A0A7Y5W4Y1-F1
#
_cell.length_a   1.000
_cell.length_b   1.000
_cell.length_c   1.000
_cell.angle_alpha   90.00
_cell.angle_beta   90.00
_cell.angle_gamma   90.00
#
_symmetry.space_group_name_H-M   'P 1'
#
loop_
_entity.id
_entity.type
_entity.pdbx_description
1 polymer ?
#
loop_
_entity_poly.entity_id
_entity_poly.type
_entity_poly.pdbx_seq_one_letter_code
_entity_poly.pdbx_strand_id
1 'polypeptide(L)'
;MRGEIRRAFVEVSQGFSSDRIVADPGLNALFIGQCRKLGLSEPARELNALLLNARKSGALSGLPRARRTSFPDEVEYRFASEVAARYLEHRDQVTVDQILCDPDRASEFDSIAERIAPGHTPLQYRWAALNLRKAKLLRPEPVSHVAVAPSVDFGPATAIQIDQIPVAPGIYIFYGPSATLYVGETENLRRRIGKHLDHSDNKGLAHWFWENGFSGVNLEIRILPAGTGKRVRCALECELIRSRIPLFNIQCT
;
A
#
# COMPACT_ATOMS: atom_id res chain seq x y z
N MET A 1 29.25 8.14 19.48
CA MET A 1 28.19 7.46 18.69
C MET A 1 28.18 7.80 17.18
N ARG A 2 28.10 9.07 16.76
CA ARG A 2 28.03 9.41 15.31
C ARG A 2 29.29 9.02 14.52
N GLY A 3 30.48 9.08 15.13
CA GLY A 3 31.74 8.68 14.49
C GLY A 3 31.84 7.17 14.28
N GLU A 4 31.31 6.39 15.22
CA GLU A 4 31.28 4.93 15.24
C GLU A 4 30.29 4.41 14.18
N ILE A 5 29.12 5.05 14.05
CA ILE A 5 28.17 4.77 12.95
C ILE A 5 28.82 5.01 11.58
N ARG A 6 29.52 6.15 11.41
CA ARG A 6 30.23 6.44 10.16
C ARG A 6 31.32 5.41 9.88
N ARG A 7 32.11 5.03 10.89
CA ARG A 7 33.15 4.00 10.77
C ARG A 7 32.57 2.64 10.38
N ALA A 8 31.51 2.20 11.06
CA ALA A 8 30.81 0.96 10.73
C ALA A 8 30.29 0.97 9.30
N PHE A 9 29.67 2.08 8.88
CA PHE A 9 29.17 2.26 7.52
C PHE A 9 30.29 2.17 6.49
N VAL A 10 31.40 2.89 6.66
CA VAL A 10 32.50 2.90 5.68
C VAL A 10 33.04 1.48 5.45
N GLU A 11 33.22 0.72 6.53
CA GLU A 11 33.76 -0.64 6.49
C GLU A 11 32.87 -1.61 5.69
N VAL A 12 31.55 -1.52 5.87
CA VAL A 12 30.60 -2.51 5.33
C VAL A 12 29.86 -2.03 4.08
N SER A 13 29.97 -0.74 3.73
CA SER A 13 29.13 -0.14 2.69
C SER A 13 29.30 -0.79 1.32
N GLN A 14 30.48 -1.34 1.03
CA GLN A 14 30.87 -1.84 -0.30
C GLN A 14 30.60 -0.81 -1.42
N GLY A 15 30.63 0.48 -1.08
CA GLY A 15 30.30 1.59 -1.97
C GLY A 15 28.80 1.82 -2.18
N PHE A 16 27.91 1.12 -1.48
CA PHE A 16 26.47 1.37 -1.50
C PHE A 16 26.03 2.48 -0.54
N SER A 17 24.84 3.03 -0.77
CA SER A 17 24.27 4.11 0.05
C SER A 17 23.73 3.58 1.38
N SER A 18 23.57 4.48 2.37
CA SER A 18 22.93 4.10 3.65
C SER A 18 21.53 3.51 3.47
N ASP A 19 20.73 4.06 2.54
CA ASP A 19 19.43 3.51 2.18
C ASP A 19 19.53 2.04 1.72
N ARG A 20 20.59 1.71 0.96
CA ARG A 20 20.83 0.35 0.45
C ARG A 20 21.28 -0.60 1.55
N ILE A 21 22.10 -0.13 2.50
CA ILE A 21 22.51 -0.91 3.67
C ILE A 21 21.34 -1.23 4.57
N VAL A 22 20.38 -0.31 4.74
CA VAL A 22 19.17 -0.59 5.53
C VAL A 22 18.23 -1.54 4.79
N ALA A 23 18.10 -1.40 3.46
CA ALA A 23 17.22 -2.26 2.67
C ALA A 23 17.75 -3.69 2.42
N ASP A 24 19.08 -3.89 2.37
CA ASP A 24 19.67 -5.22 2.17
C ASP A 24 19.70 -6.02 3.48
N PRO A 25 19.04 -7.18 3.60
CA PRO A 25 19.15 -7.98 4.81
C PRO A 25 20.60 -8.38 5.15
N GLY A 26 21.39 -8.73 4.13
CA GLY A 26 22.78 -9.17 4.29
C GLY A 26 23.70 -8.02 4.67
N LEU A 27 23.66 -6.89 3.94
CA LEU A 27 24.48 -5.73 4.29
C LEU A 27 24.03 -5.10 5.62
N ASN A 28 22.74 -5.16 5.96
CA ASN A 28 22.25 -4.68 7.24
C ASN A 28 22.84 -5.49 8.39
N ALA A 29 22.81 -6.82 8.29
CA ALA A 29 23.39 -7.70 9.28
C ALA A 29 24.89 -7.43 9.48
N LEU A 30 25.64 -7.22 8.39
CA LEU A 30 27.05 -6.84 8.46
C LEU A 30 27.26 -5.49 9.16
N PHE A 31 26.42 -4.49 8.85
CA PHE A 31 26.47 -3.18 9.51
C PHE A 31 26.20 -3.27 11.00
N ILE A 32 25.12 -3.96 11.41
CA ILE A 32 24.80 -4.15 12.82
C ILE A 32 25.93 -4.91 13.54
N GLY A 33 26.47 -5.98 12.93
CA GLY A 33 27.61 -6.71 13.46
C GLY A 33 28.85 -5.83 13.65
N GLN A 34 29.11 -4.91 12.71
CA GLN A 34 30.22 -3.97 12.83
C GLN A 34 29.98 -2.91 13.92
N CYS A 35 28.74 -2.42 14.07
CA CYS A 35 28.37 -1.55 15.18
C CYS A 35 28.63 -2.24 16.54
N ARG A 36 28.28 -3.53 16.67
CA ARG A 36 28.57 -4.31 17.89
C ARG A 36 30.06 -4.42 18.18
N LYS A 37 30.89 -4.71 17.16
CA LYS A 37 32.35 -4.77 17.31
C LYS A 37 32.97 -3.44 17.75
N LEU A 38 32.32 -2.32 17.41
CA LEU A 38 32.73 -0.98 17.84
C LEU A 38 32.15 -0.57 19.21
N GLY A 39 31.49 -1.49 19.93
CA GLY A 39 30.98 -1.27 21.28
C GLY A 39 29.60 -0.64 21.37
N LEU A 40 28.88 -0.49 20.25
CA LEU A 40 27.50 0.02 20.27
C LEU A 40 26.54 -1.07 20.74
N SER A 41 25.68 -0.76 21.73
CA SER A 41 24.77 -1.70 22.39
C SER A 41 23.29 -1.44 22.08
N GLU A 42 22.99 -0.36 21.36
CA GLU A 42 21.64 0.08 21.01
C GLU A 42 20.93 -0.94 20.12
N PRO A 43 19.61 -1.11 20.20
CA PRO A 43 18.86 -2.01 19.33
C PRO A 43 19.11 -1.76 17.83
N ALA A 44 19.00 -2.80 16.99
CA ALA A 44 19.26 -2.69 15.55
C ALA A 44 18.45 -1.58 14.87
N ARG A 45 17.18 -1.42 15.29
CA ARG A 45 16.31 -0.32 14.84
C ARG A 45 16.92 1.07 15.07
N GLU A 46 17.55 1.28 16.21
CA GLU A 46 18.15 2.57 16.59
C GLU A 46 19.43 2.80 15.80
N LEU A 47 20.26 1.77 15.63
CA LEU A 47 21.49 1.83 14.83
C LEU A 47 21.18 2.16 13.36
N ASN A 48 20.14 1.53 12.79
CA ASN A 48 19.68 1.82 11.44
C ASN A 48 19.10 3.23 11.32
N ALA A 49 18.31 3.68 12.30
CA ALA A 49 17.79 5.05 12.34
C ALA A 49 18.93 6.08 12.44
N LEU A 50 19.94 5.83 13.26
CA LEU A 50 21.15 6.66 13.39
C LEU A 50 21.92 6.74 12.06
N LEU A 51 22.03 5.63 11.32
CA LEU A 51 22.66 5.61 10.00
C LEU A 51 21.90 6.48 9.00
N LEU A 52 20.57 6.36 8.93
CA LEU A 52 19.75 7.19 8.05
C LEU A 52 19.81 8.67 8.46
N ASN A 53 19.84 8.97 9.76
CA ASN A 53 19.97 10.33 10.27
C ASN A 53 21.36 10.93 10.01
N ALA A 54 22.44 10.15 10.13
CA ALA A 54 23.79 10.59 9.78
C ALA A 54 23.91 10.99 8.30
N ARG A 55 23.18 10.30 7.42
CA ARG A 55 23.03 10.73 6.02
C ARG A 55 22.27 12.05 5.90
N LYS A 56 21.11 12.18 6.56
CA LYS A 56 20.27 13.41 6.51
C LYS A 56 20.99 14.64 7.06
N SER A 57 21.82 14.47 8.08
CA SER A 57 22.59 15.55 8.69
C SER A 57 23.92 15.88 7.98
N GLY A 58 24.23 15.20 6.87
CA GLY A 58 25.50 15.38 6.15
C GLY A 58 26.73 14.81 6.88
N ALA A 59 26.58 14.02 7.95
CA ALA A 59 27.71 13.42 8.67
C ALA A 59 28.47 12.38 7.84
N LEU A 60 27.83 11.87 6.78
CA LEU A 60 28.44 11.00 5.76
C LEU A 60 29.02 11.77 4.57
N SER A 61 29.09 13.11 4.64
CA SER A 61 29.73 13.93 3.61
C SER A 61 31.24 13.65 3.51
N GLY A 62 31.77 13.83 2.30
CA GLY A 62 33.17 13.54 1.97
C GLY A 62 33.45 12.07 1.62
N LEU A 63 32.45 11.18 1.67
CA LEU A 63 32.60 9.82 1.16
C LEU A 63 32.42 9.76 -0.37
N PRO A 64 33.03 8.78 -1.06
CA PRO A 64 32.81 8.56 -2.48
C PRO A 64 31.33 8.45 -2.84
N ARG A 65 30.97 8.85 -4.06
CA ARG A 65 29.59 8.74 -4.56
C ARG A 65 29.15 7.28 -4.51
N ALA A 66 28.01 7.03 -3.86
CA ALA A 66 27.46 5.69 -3.75
C ALA A 66 27.12 5.10 -5.13
N ARG A 67 27.34 3.79 -5.26
CA ARG A 67 26.89 2.96 -6.37
C ARG A 67 25.38 3.04 -6.49
N ARG A 68 24.90 3.20 -7.73
CA ARG A 68 23.46 3.23 -8.02
C ARG A 68 22.88 1.83 -7.81
N THR A 69 21.72 1.77 -7.18
CA THR A 69 20.91 0.54 -7.10
C THR A 69 19.61 0.77 -7.86
N SER A 70 19.29 -0.16 -8.75
CA SER A 70 18.07 -0.17 -9.54
C SER A 70 17.74 -1.61 -9.96
N PHE A 71 16.45 -1.91 -10.03
CA PHE A 71 15.93 -3.19 -10.46
C PHE A 71 15.01 -2.94 -11.67
N PRO A 72 15.34 -3.44 -12.87
CA PRO A 72 14.54 -3.19 -14.07
C PRO A 72 13.10 -3.73 -14.00
N ASP A 73 12.93 -4.81 -13.25
CA ASP A 73 11.67 -5.53 -13.01
C ASP A 73 10.83 -4.93 -11.88
N GLU A 74 11.22 -3.78 -11.30
CA GLU A 74 10.50 -3.16 -10.15
C GLU A 74 9.00 -3.00 -10.39
N VAL A 75 8.58 -2.74 -11.62
CA VAL A 75 7.16 -2.58 -11.99
C VAL A 75 6.32 -3.82 -11.67
N GLU A 76 6.91 -5.01 -11.69
CA GLU A 76 6.23 -6.29 -11.50
C GLU A 76 5.79 -6.52 -10.06
N TYR A 77 6.54 -6.00 -9.08
CA TYR A 77 6.30 -6.25 -7.64
C TYR A 77 6.10 -4.98 -6.80
N ARG A 78 6.28 -3.79 -7.38
CA ARG A 78 6.14 -2.52 -6.68
C ARG A 78 4.79 -2.37 -5.95
N PHE A 79 3.72 -2.91 -6.53
CA PHE A 79 2.39 -2.86 -5.91
C PHE A 79 2.32 -3.69 -4.61
N ALA A 80 3.01 -4.83 -4.56
CA ALA A 80 3.09 -5.66 -3.36
C ALA A 80 3.82 -4.93 -2.22
N SER A 81 4.93 -4.25 -2.54
CA SER A 81 5.64 -3.39 -1.59
C SER A 81 4.80 -2.24 -1.07
N GLU A 82 3.98 -1.62 -1.93
CA GLU A 82 3.07 -0.55 -1.52
C GLU A 82 2.01 -1.08 -0.55
N VAL A 83 1.36 -2.20 -0.89
CA VAL A 83 0.33 -2.82 -0.06
C VAL A 83 0.90 -3.23 1.30
N ALA A 84 2.05 -3.92 1.32
CA ALA A 84 2.72 -4.34 2.54
C ALA A 84 3.10 -3.15 3.44
N ALA A 85 3.64 -2.08 2.85
CA ALA A 85 3.96 -0.86 3.58
C ALA A 85 2.70 -0.25 4.21
N ARG A 86 1.63 -0.07 3.43
CA ARG A 86 0.37 0.52 3.93
C ARG A 86 -0.26 -0.29 5.05
N TYR A 87 -0.27 -1.61 4.91
CA TYR A 87 -0.81 -2.51 5.92
C TYR A 87 -0.09 -2.33 7.26
N LEU A 88 1.24 -2.34 7.25
CA LEU A 88 2.04 -2.17 8.47
C LEU A 88 2.00 -0.75 9.03
N GLU A 89 2.04 0.27 8.18
CA GLU A 89 1.91 1.67 8.61
C GLU A 89 0.57 1.89 9.34
N HIS A 90 -0.52 1.31 8.82
CA HIS A 90 -1.84 1.42 9.42
C HIS A 90 -2.01 0.58 10.68
N ARG A 91 -1.61 -0.71 10.64
CA ARG A 91 -1.77 -1.64 11.76
C ARG A 91 -0.97 -1.20 12.98
N ASP A 92 0.27 -0.77 12.76
CA ASP A 92 1.23 -0.54 13.84
C ASP A 92 1.51 0.95 14.11
N GLN A 93 0.88 1.86 13.35
CA GLN A 93 1.06 3.31 13.45
C GLN A 93 2.52 3.74 13.32
N VAL A 94 3.23 3.11 12.37
CA VAL A 94 4.64 3.35 12.05
C VAL A 94 4.80 3.92 10.65
N THR A 95 5.98 4.43 10.34
CA THR A 95 6.38 4.88 9.01
C THR A 95 7.20 3.81 8.28
N VAL A 96 7.31 3.88 6.95
CA VAL A 96 8.22 3.02 6.19
C VAL A 96 9.67 3.06 6.68
N ASP A 97 10.18 4.22 7.10
CA ASP A 97 11.54 4.29 7.67
C ASP A 97 11.63 3.47 8.97
N GLN A 98 10.60 3.47 9.81
CA GLN A 98 10.55 2.67 11.04
C GLN A 98 10.38 1.17 10.75
N ILE A 99 9.57 0.80 9.76
CA ILE A 99 9.41 -0.59 9.32
C ILE A 99 10.76 -1.15 8.85
N LEU A 100 11.46 -0.43 7.97
CA LEU A 100 12.70 -0.93 7.36
C LEU A 100 13.92 -0.86 8.27
N CYS A 101 13.92 0.04 9.26
CA CYS A 101 14.99 0.08 10.25
C CYS A 101 14.95 -1.08 11.25
N ASP A 102 13.77 -1.62 11.54
CA ASP A 102 13.59 -2.73 12.47
C ASP A 102 13.64 -4.08 11.73
N PRO A 103 14.67 -4.93 11.96
CA PRO A 103 14.84 -6.17 11.21
C PRO A 103 13.62 -7.10 11.26
N ASP A 104 12.91 -7.16 12.40
CA ASP A 104 11.77 -8.05 12.57
C ASP A 104 10.58 -7.56 11.75
N ARG A 105 10.29 -6.25 11.81
CA ARG A 105 9.24 -5.61 11.00
C ARG A 105 9.57 -5.64 9.51
N ALA A 106 10.83 -5.48 9.16
CA ALA A 106 11.28 -5.57 7.78
C ALA A 106 11.11 -6.99 7.24
N SER A 107 11.35 -8.02 8.06
CA SER A 107 11.09 -9.42 7.68
C SER A 107 9.60 -9.72 7.54
N GLU A 108 8.76 -9.13 8.40
CA GLU A 108 7.30 -9.25 8.25
C GLU A 108 6.81 -8.55 6.98
N PHE A 109 7.33 -7.35 6.70
CA PHE A 109 7.09 -6.62 5.46
C PHE A 109 7.42 -7.49 4.23
N ASP A 110 8.58 -8.14 4.22
CA ASP A 110 8.98 -9.04 3.12
C ASP A 110 7.98 -10.17 2.96
N SER A 111 7.57 -10.80 4.07
CA SER A 111 6.64 -11.94 4.06
C SER A 111 5.25 -11.55 3.56
N ILE A 112 4.80 -10.32 3.79
CA ILE A 112 3.55 -9.79 3.22
C ILE A 112 3.73 -9.54 1.72
N ALA A 113 4.79 -8.87 1.32
CA ALA A 113 5.04 -8.53 -0.09
C ALA A 113 5.22 -9.80 -0.95
N GLU A 114 5.94 -10.81 -0.45
CA GLU A 114 6.15 -12.09 -1.12
C GLU A 114 4.84 -12.86 -1.33
N ARG A 115 3.91 -12.84 -0.36
CA ARG A 115 2.60 -13.47 -0.53
C ARG A 115 1.77 -12.83 -1.64
N ILE A 116 1.94 -11.53 -1.86
CA ILE A 116 1.19 -10.77 -2.86
C ILE A 116 1.81 -10.93 -4.25
N ALA A 117 3.13 -10.86 -4.35
CA ALA A 117 3.87 -11.00 -5.60
C ALA A 117 5.11 -11.88 -5.37
N PRO A 118 5.00 -13.21 -5.44
CA PRO A 118 6.11 -14.12 -5.14
C PRO A 118 7.21 -14.09 -6.20
N GLY A 119 8.41 -14.56 -5.83
CA GLY A 119 9.54 -14.73 -6.76
C GLY A 119 10.55 -13.57 -6.78
N HIS A 120 10.41 -12.59 -5.89
CA HIS A 120 11.38 -11.50 -5.74
C HIS A 120 12.06 -11.53 -4.37
N THR A 121 13.21 -10.88 -4.26
CA THR A 121 14.03 -10.89 -3.05
C THR A 121 13.54 -9.85 -2.03
N PRO A 122 13.79 -10.05 -0.72
CA PRO A 122 13.55 -9.04 0.33
C PRO A 122 14.08 -7.66 -0.03
N LEU A 123 15.29 -7.61 -0.57
CA LEU A 123 15.91 -6.38 -1.03
C LEU A 123 15.05 -5.68 -2.10
N GLN A 124 14.58 -6.42 -3.10
CA GLN A 124 13.73 -5.85 -4.16
C GLN A 124 12.48 -5.21 -3.55
N TYR A 125 11.77 -5.91 -2.67
CA TYR A 125 10.57 -5.36 -2.04
C TYR A 125 10.85 -4.11 -1.19
N ARG A 126 11.88 -4.16 -0.33
CA ARG A 126 12.27 -3.06 0.56
C ARG A 126 12.77 -1.84 -0.22
N TRP A 127 13.49 -2.08 -1.31
CA TRP A 127 13.98 -1.01 -2.20
C TRP A 127 12.82 -0.32 -2.92
N ALA A 128 11.83 -1.08 -3.42
CA ALA A 128 10.63 -0.50 -4.01
C ALA A 128 9.84 0.35 -3.00
N ALA A 129 9.73 -0.09 -1.73
CA ALA A 129 9.13 0.74 -0.67
C ALA A 129 9.90 2.05 -0.42
N LEU A 130 11.24 2.01 -0.39
CA LEU A 130 12.04 3.23 -0.28
C LEU A 130 11.85 4.17 -1.49
N ASN A 131 11.74 3.62 -2.71
CA ASN A 131 11.49 4.40 -3.92
C ASN A 131 10.10 5.04 -3.89
N LEU A 132 9.06 4.28 -3.52
CA LEU A 132 7.70 4.78 -3.33
C LEU A 132 7.68 5.91 -2.28
N ARG A 133 8.37 5.74 -1.15
CA ARG A 133 8.50 6.76 -0.10
C ARG A 133 9.17 8.04 -0.62
N LYS A 134 10.32 7.91 -1.30
CA LYS A 134 11.09 9.04 -1.85
C LYS A 134 10.33 9.79 -2.95
N ALA A 135 9.61 9.05 -3.78
CA ALA A 135 8.69 9.59 -4.77
C ALA A 135 7.45 10.24 -4.14
N LYS A 136 7.31 10.18 -2.82
CA LYS A 136 6.14 10.66 -2.07
C LYS A 136 4.85 9.94 -2.44
N LEU A 137 4.97 8.74 -3.02
CA LEU A 137 3.85 7.88 -3.40
C LEU A 137 3.42 6.96 -2.24
N LEU A 138 4.24 6.86 -1.18
CA LEU A 138 3.79 6.38 0.14
C LEU A 138 3.30 7.51 1.05
N ARG A 139 3.30 8.77 0.60
CA ARG A 139 2.40 9.71 1.29
C ARG A 139 1.02 9.13 1.13
N PRO A 140 0.12 9.20 2.12
CA PRO A 140 -1.28 9.10 1.76
C PRO A 140 -1.41 10.00 0.55
N GLU A 141 -1.81 9.46 -0.61
CA GLU A 141 -2.62 10.32 -1.44
C GLU A 141 -3.62 10.86 -0.43
N PRO A 142 -3.68 12.19 -0.24
CA PRO A 142 -4.81 12.68 0.45
C PRO A 142 -5.96 12.13 -0.40
N VAL A 143 -6.63 11.11 0.12
CA VAL A 143 -7.98 10.79 -0.31
C VAL A 143 -8.82 12.07 -0.11
N SER A 144 -8.31 13.09 0.62
CA SER A 144 -8.76 14.48 0.60
C SER A 144 -8.55 15.27 -0.71
N HIS A 145 -7.99 14.71 -1.79
CA HIS A 145 -8.05 15.28 -3.13
C HIS A 145 -8.78 14.40 -4.15
N VAL A 146 -9.12 13.15 -3.80
CA VAL A 146 -10.15 12.38 -4.52
C VAL A 146 -11.54 12.56 -3.87
N ALA A 147 -11.60 13.03 -2.62
CA ALA A 147 -12.72 13.78 -2.07
C ALA A 147 -12.59 15.21 -2.63
N VAL A 148 -13.25 15.56 -3.71
CA VAL A 148 -14.70 15.75 -3.74
C VAL A 148 -15.32 15.11 -4.98
N ALA A 149 -15.18 13.79 -5.18
CA ALA A 149 -16.16 13.10 -6.00
C ALA A 149 -17.51 13.21 -5.27
N PRO A 150 -18.54 13.86 -5.85
CA PRO A 150 -19.85 13.91 -5.20
C PRO A 150 -20.34 12.47 -5.02
N SER A 151 -20.56 12.08 -3.78
CA SER A 151 -21.27 10.84 -3.45
C SER A 151 -22.76 11.09 -3.68
N VAL A 152 -23.37 10.28 -4.52
CA VAL A 152 -24.82 10.30 -4.73
C VAL A 152 -25.37 9.01 -4.14
N ASP A 153 -26.29 9.16 -3.19
CA ASP A 153 -27.05 8.06 -2.62
C ASP A 153 -28.34 7.90 -3.44
N PHE A 154 -28.51 6.71 -4.02
CA PHE A 154 -29.68 6.38 -4.83
C PHE A 154 -30.79 5.71 -4.01
N GLY A 155 -30.61 5.55 -2.69
CA GLY A 155 -31.59 4.91 -1.82
C GLY A 155 -31.78 3.43 -2.19
N PRO A 156 -32.98 2.85 -1.93
CA PRO A 156 -33.18 1.41 -2.04
C PRO A 156 -33.03 0.92 -3.49
N ALA A 157 -32.28 -0.17 -3.67
CA ALA A 157 -31.95 -0.78 -4.96
C ALA A 157 -33.18 -1.14 -5.82
N THR A 158 -34.33 -1.40 -5.18
CA THR A 158 -35.62 -1.63 -5.85
C THR A 158 -36.17 -0.40 -6.58
N ALA A 159 -35.78 0.81 -6.19
CA ALA A 159 -36.29 2.06 -6.74
C ALA A 159 -35.31 2.73 -7.73
N ILE A 160 -34.16 2.12 -7.96
CA ILE A 160 -33.10 2.70 -8.79
C ILE A 160 -33.48 2.56 -10.26
N GLN A 161 -33.61 3.70 -10.93
CA GLN A 161 -33.73 3.72 -12.38
C GLN A 161 -32.34 3.75 -13.02
N ILE A 162 -31.98 2.70 -13.74
CA ILE A 162 -30.63 2.50 -14.32
C ILE A 162 -30.20 3.64 -15.24
N ASP A 163 -31.14 4.21 -15.98
CA ASP A 163 -30.91 5.34 -16.89
C ASP A 163 -30.44 6.60 -16.16
N GLN A 164 -30.81 6.78 -14.89
CA GLN A 164 -30.33 7.89 -14.04
C GLN A 164 -28.89 7.71 -13.55
N ILE A 165 -28.33 6.50 -13.62
CA ILE A 165 -26.94 6.24 -13.26
C ILE A 165 -26.02 6.81 -14.35
N PRO A 166 -24.98 7.60 -14.02
CA PRO A 166 -24.06 8.16 -15.02
C PRO A 166 -23.25 7.11 -15.78
N VAL A 167 -22.93 7.42 -17.05
CA VAL A 167 -21.93 6.69 -17.85
C VAL A 167 -20.55 7.29 -17.57
N ALA A 168 -19.97 6.92 -16.44
CA ALA A 168 -18.70 7.45 -15.97
C ALA A 168 -17.90 6.38 -15.22
N PRO A 169 -16.56 6.54 -15.11
CA PRO A 169 -15.77 5.75 -14.18
C PRO A 169 -16.15 6.10 -12.74
N GLY A 170 -16.07 5.13 -11.84
CA GLY A 170 -16.42 5.35 -10.46
C GLY A 170 -16.27 4.15 -9.55
N ILE A 171 -16.60 4.38 -8.28
CA ILE A 171 -16.75 3.35 -7.26
C ILE A 171 -18.23 3.26 -6.88
N TYR A 172 -18.74 2.06 -6.66
CA TYR A 172 -20.10 1.82 -6.18
C TYR A 172 -20.09 0.93 -4.95
N ILE A 173 -21.04 1.17 -4.05
CA ILE A 173 -21.16 0.49 -2.76
C ILE A 173 -22.60 0.04 -2.58
N PHE A 174 -22.81 -1.27 -2.46
CA PHE A 174 -24.05 -1.84 -1.96
C PHE A 174 -23.96 -2.02 -0.46
N TYR A 175 -24.96 -1.52 0.26
CA TYR A 175 -25.01 -1.63 1.72
C TYR A 175 -26.43 -1.87 2.22
N GLY A 176 -26.56 -2.66 3.27
CA GLY A 176 -27.83 -2.89 3.97
C GLY A 176 -27.91 -2.04 5.24
N PRO A 177 -28.95 -2.26 6.08
CA PRO A 177 -29.16 -1.48 7.29
C PRO A 177 -28.04 -1.63 8.33
N SER A 178 -27.37 -2.78 8.34
CA SER A 178 -26.41 -3.18 9.38
C SER A 178 -24.99 -3.43 8.87
N ALA A 179 -24.76 -3.48 7.54
CA ALA A 179 -23.45 -3.82 6.98
C ALA A 179 -23.30 -3.34 5.55
N THR A 180 -22.05 -3.07 5.14
CA THR A 180 -21.69 -2.98 3.73
C THR A 180 -21.69 -4.38 3.12
N LEU A 181 -22.35 -4.54 1.98
CA LEU A 181 -22.48 -5.83 1.30
C LEU A 181 -21.35 -6.01 0.29
N TYR A 182 -21.12 -4.98 -0.54
CA TYR A 182 -20.16 -5.06 -1.64
C TYR A 182 -19.65 -3.68 -2.05
N VAL A 183 -18.39 -3.61 -2.46
CA VAL A 183 -17.75 -2.43 -3.06
C VAL A 183 -17.19 -2.84 -4.41
N GLY A 184 -17.31 -1.99 -5.43
CA GLY A 184 -16.75 -2.29 -6.74
C GLY A 184 -16.21 -1.07 -7.49
N GLU A 185 -15.16 -1.27 -8.30
CA GLU A 185 -14.71 -0.28 -9.29
C GLU A 185 -15.27 -0.53 -10.69
N THR A 186 -15.39 0.52 -11.50
CA THR A 186 -15.67 0.38 -12.92
C THR A 186 -15.29 1.60 -13.75
N GLU A 187 -15.15 1.38 -15.07
CA GLU A 187 -15.09 2.44 -16.09
C GLU A 187 -16.46 2.97 -16.50
N ASN A 188 -17.52 2.23 -16.19
CA ASN A 188 -18.88 2.57 -16.58
C ASN A 188 -19.87 2.11 -15.50
N LEU A 189 -20.20 3.04 -14.60
CA LEU A 189 -21.13 2.84 -13.48
C LEU A 189 -22.46 2.26 -13.94
N ARG A 190 -23.14 2.88 -14.90
CA ARG A 190 -24.43 2.40 -15.43
C ARG A 190 -24.37 0.95 -15.87
N ARG A 191 -23.40 0.60 -16.71
CA ARG A 191 -23.25 -0.77 -17.24
C ARG A 191 -22.99 -1.78 -16.13
N ARG A 192 -22.09 -1.45 -15.19
CA ARG A 192 -21.68 -2.37 -14.14
C ARG A 192 -22.77 -2.58 -13.09
N ILE A 193 -23.43 -1.50 -12.66
CA ILE A 193 -24.52 -1.56 -11.69
C ILE A 193 -25.74 -2.25 -12.30
N GLY A 194 -26.10 -1.93 -13.55
CA GLY A 194 -27.16 -2.64 -14.28
C GLY A 194 -26.92 -4.15 -14.33
N LYS A 195 -25.68 -4.58 -14.57
CA LYS A 195 -25.32 -6.00 -14.50
C LYS A 195 -25.59 -6.60 -13.11
N HIS A 196 -25.30 -5.91 -12.01
CA HIS A 196 -25.58 -6.42 -10.67
C HIS A 196 -27.07 -6.48 -10.34
N LEU A 197 -27.87 -5.53 -10.83
CA LEU A 197 -29.32 -5.47 -10.61
C LEU A 197 -30.08 -6.48 -11.48
N ASP A 198 -29.61 -6.77 -12.68
CA ASP A 198 -30.19 -7.81 -13.54
C ASP A 198 -29.69 -9.21 -13.15
N HIS A 199 -28.37 -9.44 -13.22
CA HIS A 199 -27.71 -10.74 -12.97
C HIS A 199 -26.24 -10.54 -12.56
N SER A 200 -25.99 -10.44 -11.25
CA SER A 200 -24.64 -10.22 -10.69
C SER A 200 -23.67 -11.36 -11.06
N ASP A 201 -22.46 -10.99 -11.50
CA ASP A 201 -21.38 -11.94 -11.77
C ASP A 201 -20.58 -12.33 -10.51
N ASN A 202 -20.75 -11.60 -9.41
CA ASN A 202 -20.32 -12.04 -8.09
C ASN A 202 -21.36 -13.03 -7.54
N LYS A 203 -20.98 -14.30 -7.43
CA LYS A 203 -21.86 -15.40 -7.00
C LYS A 203 -22.43 -15.20 -5.60
N GLY A 204 -21.64 -14.66 -4.66
CA GLY A 204 -22.09 -14.42 -3.28
C GLY A 204 -23.13 -13.32 -3.20
N LEU A 205 -22.87 -12.19 -3.89
CA LEU A 205 -23.83 -11.09 -3.98
C LEU A 205 -25.09 -11.50 -4.75
N ALA A 206 -24.95 -12.25 -5.85
CA ALA A 206 -26.07 -12.74 -6.65
C ALA A 206 -26.99 -13.66 -5.83
N HIS A 207 -26.40 -14.61 -5.10
CA HIS A 207 -27.15 -15.51 -4.22
C HIS A 207 -27.90 -14.73 -3.14
N TRP A 208 -27.22 -13.76 -2.51
CA TRP A 208 -27.84 -12.93 -1.47
C TRP A 208 -29.03 -12.11 -2.01
N PHE A 209 -28.90 -11.50 -3.19
CA PHE A 209 -30.01 -10.78 -3.84
C PHE A 209 -31.15 -11.70 -4.25
N TRP A 210 -30.87 -12.94 -4.64
CA TRP A 210 -31.92 -13.90 -4.99
C TRP A 210 -32.73 -14.34 -3.76
N GLU A 211 -32.06 -14.57 -2.62
CA GLU A 211 -32.72 -14.99 -1.37
C GLU A 211 -33.43 -13.85 -0.64
N ASN A 212 -32.82 -12.67 -0.60
CA ASN A 212 -33.29 -11.54 0.23
C ASN A 212 -33.97 -10.44 -0.60
N GLY A 213 -33.91 -10.54 -1.93
CA GLY A 213 -34.29 -9.47 -2.83
C GLY A 213 -33.38 -8.24 -2.68
N PHE A 214 -33.88 -7.11 -3.15
CA PHE A 214 -33.24 -5.80 -3.01
C PHE A 214 -33.84 -4.96 -1.86
N SER A 215 -34.77 -5.53 -1.08
CA SER A 215 -35.44 -4.83 0.00
C SER A 215 -34.45 -4.46 1.10
N GLY A 216 -34.32 -3.16 1.39
CA GLY A 216 -33.38 -2.65 2.40
C GLY A 216 -31.91 -2.57 1.95
N VAL A 217 -31.60 -2.88 0.69
CA VAL A 217 -30.28 -2.64 0.10
C VAL A 217 -30.26 -1.24 -0.50
N ASN A 218 -29.28 -0.44 -0.14
CA ASN A 218 -29.04 0.87 -0.72
C ASN A 218 -27.81 0.87 -1.63
N LEU A 219 -27.75 1.86 -2.53
CA LEU A 219 -26.61 2.08 -3.43
C LEU A 219 -26.02 3.49 -3.22
N GLU A 220 -24.74 3.53 -2.85
CA GLU A 220 -23.92 4.74 -2.94
C GLU A 220 -23.03 4.64 -4.19
N ILE A 221 -22.92 5.73 -4.96
CA ILE A 221 -21.92 5.84 -6.04
C ILE A 221 -21.01 7.05 -5.82
N ARG A 222 -19.75 6.90 -6.24
CA ARG A 222 -18.75 7.97 -6.31
C ARG A 222 -18.27 8.11 -7.74
N ILE A 223 -18.65 9.21 -8.37
CA ILE A 223 -18.32 9.49 -9.76
C ILE A 223 -16.90 10.05 -9.81
N LEU A 224 -16.02 9.39 -10.56
CA LEU A 224 -14.64 9.82 -10.72
C LEU A 224 -14.46 10.62 -12.02
N PRO A 225 -13.43 11.50 -12.10
CA PRO A 225 -13.12 12.21 -13.33
C PRO A 225 -12.94 11.29 -14.54
N ALA A 226 -13.35 11.76 -15.72
CA ALA A 226 -13.10 11.06 -16.96
C ALA A 226 -11.58 10.82 -17.15
N GLY A 227 -11.21 9.63 -17.61
CA GLY A 227 -9.80 9.24 -17.75
C GLY A 227 -9.11 8.76 -16.47
N THR A 228 -9.82 8.67 -15.33
CA THR A 228 -9.28 8.03 -14.13
C THR A 228 -8.87 6.59 -14.44
N GLY A 229 -7.57 6.31 -14.39
CA GLY A 229 -7.02 5.01 -14.77
C GLY A 229 -7.39 3.89 -13.80
N LYS A 230 -7.43 2.66 -14.30
CA LYS A 230 -7.82 1.46 -13.54
C LYS A 230 -7.11 1.32 -12.19
N ARG A 231 -5.79 1.58 -12.16
CA ARG A 231 -5.00 1.50 -10.92
C ARG A 231 -5.53 2.39 -9.80
N VAL A 232 -5.93 3.62 -10.13
CA VAL A 232 -6.48 4.57 -9.15
C VAL A 232 -7.84 4.07 -8.63
N ARG A 233 -8.69 3.57 -9.53
CA ARG A 233 -10.01 3.04 -9.13
C ARG A 233 -9.89 1.80 -8.26
N CYS A 234 -9.00 0.86 -8.60
CA CYS A 234 -8.72 -0.32 -7.76
C CYS A 234 -8.14 0.07 -6.39
N ALA A 235 -7.30 1.11 -6.32
CA ALA A 235 -6.77 1.58 -5.04
C ALA A 235 -7.88 2.14 -4.13
N LEU A 236 -8.81 2.92 -4.68
CA LEU A 236 -9.97 3.45 -3.96
C LEU A 236 -10.95 2.34 -3.54
N GLU A 237 -11.19 1.37 -4.42
CA GLU A 237 -11.98 0.17 -4.10
C GLU A 237 -11.37 -0.60 -2.92
N CYS A 238 -10.06 -0.85 -2.94
CA CYS A 238 -9.41 -1.55 -1.83
C CYS A 238 -9.41 -0.76 -0.52
N GLU A 239 -9.30 0.57 -0.57
CA GLU A 239 -9.42 1.43 0.63
C GLU A 239 -10.83 1.32 1.25
N LEU A 240 -11.86 1.32 0.41
CA LEU A 240 -13.25 1.14 0.85
C LEU A 240 -13.53 -0.29 1.33
N ILE A 241 -12.97 -1.32 0.69
CA ILE A 241 -13.09 -2.70 1.17
C ILE A 241 -12.47 -2.83 2.57
N ARG A 242 -11.29 -2.24 2.80
CA ARG A 242 -10.62 -2.29 4.10
C ARG A 242 -11.37 -1.53 5.19
N SER A 243 -11.86 -0.33 4.87
CA SER A 243 -12.54 0.51 5.86
C SER A 243 -13.97 0.08 6.17
N ARG A 244 -14.68 -0.50 5.19
CA ARG A 244 -16.10 -0.86 5.30
C ARG A 244 -16.34 -2.35 5.53
N ILE A 245 -15.31 -3.20 5.35
CA ILE A 245 -15.34 -4.65 5.59
C ILE A 245 -16.58 -5.29 4.95
N PRO A 246 -16.76 -5.17 3.63
CA PRO A 246 -17.95 -5.66 2.95
C PRO A 246 -18.02 -7.19 2.97
N LEU A 247 -19.24 -7.72 3.11
CA LEU A 247 -19.47 -9.16 3.27
C LEU A 247 -19.05 -10.01 2.05
N PHE A 248 -19.15 -9.47 0.83
CA PHE A 248 -19.03 -10.24 -0.40
C PHE A 248 -17.83 -9.87 -1.27
N ASN A 249 -16.95 -8.97 -0.82
CA ASN A 249 -15.65 -8.78 -1.46
C ASN A 249 -14.64 -9.77 -0.89
N ILE A 250 -13.78 -10.26 -1.77
CA ILE A 250 -12.52 -10.84 -1.33
C ILE A 250 -11.70 -9.70 -0.71
N GLN A 251 -11.27 -9.87 0.54
CA GLN A 251 -10.47 -8.89 1.26
C GLN A 251 -9.21 -8.56 0.44
N CYS A 252 -8.94 -7.27 0.20
CA CYS A 252 -7.69 -6.84 -0.45
C CYS A 252 -6.51 -7.10 0.50
N THR A 253 -5.94 -8.31 0.43
CA THR A 253 -4.66 -8.68 1.06
C THR A 253 -3.53 -7.79 0.59
#